data_AF-A0A7S0BJT3-F1
#
_entry.id   AF-A0A7S0BJT3-F1
#
_cell.length_a   1.000
_cell.length_b   1.000
_cell.length_c   1.000
_cell.angle_alpha   90.00
_cell.angle_beta   90.00
_cell.angle_gamma   90.00
#
_symmetry.space_group_name_H-M   'P 1'
#
loop_
_entity.id
_entity.type
_entity.pdbx_description
1 polymer ?
#
loop_
_entity_poly.entity_id
_entity_poly.type
_entity_poly.pdbx_seq_one_letter_code
_entity_poly.pdbx_strand_id
1 'polypeptide(L)'
;PFLCLALKMLQLSPERDIALEFINQEQFKYVRILGAFYLRLVGNSVEVFRYLEPLYEDFRKIRFRNHDGFEIKHVDEIIEKLLWDEDLFDTKLPRLANRTTLISTRQLPKRVS
;
A
#
# COMPACT_ATOMS: atom_id res chain seq x y z
N PRO A 1 0.73 17.63 -0.87
CA PRO A 1 2.07 17.10 -1.24
C PRO A 1 2.11 15.59 -1.52
N PHE A 2 1.57 14.74 -0.63
CA PHE A 2 1.61 13.28 -0.79
C PHE A 2 1.06 12.78 -2.13
N LEU A 3 -0.18 13.15 -2.47
CA LEU A 3 -0.80 12.77 -3.75
C LEU A 3 -0.02 13.26 -4.98
N CYS A 4 0.61 14.43 -4.89
CA CYS A 4 1.45 14.94 -5.98
C CYS A 4 2.69 14.06 -6.21
N LEU A 5 3.28 13.53 -5.14
CA LEU A 5 4.41 12.60 -5.25
C LEU A 5 3.97 11.25 -5.80
N ALA A 6 2.81 10.73 -5.38
CA ALA A 6 2.25 9.50 -5.94
C ALA A 6 1.98 9.65 -7.44
N LEU A 7 1.35 10.76 -7.85
CA LEU A 7 1.13 11.08 -9.26
C LEU A 7 2.46 11.22 -10.02
N LYS A 8 3.48 11.84 -9.40
CA LYS A 8 4.79 11.95 -10.03
C LYS A 8 5.46 10.60 -10.21
N MET A 9 5.34 9.68 -9.25
CA MET A 9 5.84 8.31 -9.40
C MET A 9 5.12 7.59 -10.54
N LEU A 10 3.79 7.73 -10.66
CA LEU A 10 3.04 7.17 -11.80
C LEU A 10 3.54 7.71 -13.15
N GLN A 11 3.83 9.02 -13.23
CA GLN A 11 4.39 9.63 -14.44
C GLN A 11 5.80 9.15 -14.76
N LEU A 12 6.63 8.93 -13.73
CA LEU A 12 8.01 8.48 -13.90
C LEU A 12 8.11 6.99 -14.18
N SER A 13 7.09 6.21 -13.79
CA SER A 13 7.06 4.74 -13.87
C SER A 13 8.39 4.13 -13.42
N PRO A 14 8.82 4.36 -12.15
CA PRO A 14 10.08 3.86 -11.66
C PRO A 14 10.13 2.34 -11.80
N GLU A 15 11.36 1.85 -11.98
CA GLU A 15 11.62 0.41 -11.96
C GLU A 15 11.11 -0.21 -10.66
N ARG A 16 10.70 -1.47 -10.77
CA ARG A 16 10.06 -2.20 -9.68
C ARG A 16 10.92 -2.23 -8.42
N ASP A 17 12.23 -2.42 -8.56
CA ASP A 17 13.15 -2.52 -7.42
C ASP A 17 13.21 -1.21 -6.63
N ILE A 18 13.06 -0.06 -7.30
CA ILE A 18 12.98 1.26 -6.65
C ILE A 18 11.70 1.37 -5.81
N ALA A 19 10.56 0.91 -6.35
CA ALA A 19 9.30 0.91 -5.61
C ALA A 19 9.35 -0.03 -4.38
N LEU A 20 10.00 -1.17 -4.50
CA LEU A 20 10.22 -2.09 -3.37
C LEU A 20 11.17 -1.50 -2.34
N GLU A 21 12.21 -0.80 -2.78
CA GLU A 21 13.13 -0.10 -1.89
C GLU A 21 12.40 0.98 -1.06
N PHE A 22 11.41 1.66 -1.66
CA PHE A 22 10.57 2.62 -0.93
C PHE A 22 9.76 1.94 0.16
N ILE A 23 9.16 0.77 -0.14
CA ILE A 23 8.40 -0.03 0.84
C ILE A 23 9.31 -0.47 1.99
N ASN A 24 10.54 -0.89 1.69
CA ASN A 24 11.50 -1.36 2.68
C ASN A 24 12.05 -0.24 3.58
N GLN A 25 11.80 1.05 3.30
CA GLN A 25 12.28 2.15 4.14
C GLN A 25 11.76 2.09 5.58
N GLU A 26 12.63 1.71 6.51
CA GLU A 26 12.30 1.59 7.94
C GLU A 26 12.28 2.93 8.66
N GLN A 27 13.05 3.93 8.21
CA GLN A 27 13.13 5.22 8.90
C GLN A 27 12.01 6.17 8.49
N PHE A 28 11.61 6.14 7.21
CA PHE A 28 10.70 7.11 6.61
C PHE A 28 9.31 6.50 6.34
N LYS A 29 8.45 6.47 7.35
CA LYS A 29 7.07 5.92 7.25
C LYS A 29 6.24 6.44 6.07
N TYR A 30 6.37 7.73 5.71
CA TYR A 30 5.62 8.28 4.57
C TYR A 30 6.18 7.84 3.22
N VAL A 31 7.49 7.57 3.11
CA VAL A 31 8.09 6.99 1.90
C VAL A 31 7.64 5.54 1.73
N ARG A 32 7.62 4.78 2.84
CA ARG A 32 7.03 3.44 2.87
C ARG A 32 5.58 3.40 2.42
N ILE A 33 4.72 4.27 2.96
CA ILE A 33 3.32 4.37 2.53
C ILE A 33 3.21 4.80 1.06
N LEU A 34 4.08 5.72 0.61
CA LEU A 34 4.10 6.16 -0.79
C LEU A 34 4.44 4.99 -1.74
N GLY A 35 5.45 4.19 -1.39
CA GLY A 35 5.80 2.98 -2.14
C GLY A 35 4.68 1.93 -2.13
N ALA A 36 4.06 1.70 -0.97
CA ALA A 36 2.92 0.79 -0.85
C ALA A 36 1.71 1.25 -1.67
N PHE A 37 1.39 2.54 -1.65
CA PHE A 37 0.32 3.11 -2.46
C PHE A 37 0.62 3.03 -3.96
N TYR A 38 1.84 3.35 -4.37
CA TYR A 38 2.26 3.19 -5.76
C TYR A 38 2.13 1.73 -6.22
N LEU A 39 2.67 0.77 -5.45
CA LEU A 39 2.56 -0.65 -5.76
C LEU A 39 1.09 -1.10 -5.82
N ARG A 40 0.23 -0.58 -4.94
CA ARG A 40 -1.21 -0.87 -4.96
C ARG A 40 -1.91 -0.41 -6.25
N LEU A 41 -1.42 0.66 -6.87
CA LEU A 41 -1.99 1.21 -8.10
C LEU A 41 -1.50 0.51 -9.37
N VAL A 42 -0.28 -0.03 -9.38
CA VAL A 42 0.34 -0.59 -10.60
C VAL A 42 0.64 -2.08 -10.55
N GLY A 43 0.76 -2.65 -9.35
CA GLY A 43 1.15 -4.04 -9.13
C GLY A 43 0.02 -5.04 -9.37
N ASN A 44 0.38 -6.29 -9.67
CA ASN A 44 -0.60 -7.37 -9.72
C ASN A 44 -1.03 -7.79 -8.31
N SER A 45 -2.17 -8.49 -8.20
CA SER A 45 -2.73 -8.81 -6.88
C SER A 45 -1.81 -9.65 -5.99
N VAL A 46 -1.07 -10.59 -6.58
CA VAL A 46 -0.14 -11.46 -5.84
C VAL A 46 0.98 -10.63 -5.19
N GLU A 47 1.55 -9.70 -5.94
CA GLU A 47 2.61 -8.81 -5.46
C GLU A 47 2.12 -7.85 -4.40
N VAL A 48 0.96 -7.25 -4.65
CA VAL A 48 0.32 -6.35 -3.70
C VAL A 48 0.19 -7.06 -2.34
N PHE A 49 -0.42 -8.25 -2.29
CA PHE A 49 -0.51 -8.99 -1.02
C PHE A 49 0.87 -9.36 -0.46
N ARG A 50 1.78 -9.87 -1.30
CA ARG A 50 3.12 -10.31 -0.85
C ARG A 50 3.94 -9.22 -0.19
N TYR A 51 3.89 -7.99 -0.70
CA TYR A 51 4.73 -6.89 -0.20
C TYR A 51 4.02 -5.99 0.80
N LEU A 52 2.68 -5.88 0.76
CA LEU A 52 1.95 -5.05 1.72
C LEU A 52 1.63 -5.81 3.01
N GLU A 53 1.35 -7.11 2.98
CA GLU A 53 1.00 -7.87 4.20
C GLU A 53 2.06 -7.80 5.32
N PRO A 54 3.38 -7.85 5.04
CA PRO A 54 4.40 -7.69 6.09
C PRO A 54 4.34 -6.33 6.80
N LEU A 55 3.77 -5.31 6.16
CA LEU A 55 3.66 -3.97 6.74
C LEU A 55 2.56 -3.87 7.82
N TYR A 56 1.78 -4.93 8.06
CA TYR A 56 0.89 -5.02 9.21
C TYR A 56 1.63 -4.98 10.57
N GLU A 57 2.94 -5.23 10.58
CA GLU A 57 3.76 -5.12 11.78
C GLU A 57 4.22 -3.68 12.07
N ASP A 58 3.89 -2.72 11.18
CA ASP A 58 4.27 -1.32 11.33
C ASP A 58 3.18 -0.52 12.06
N PHE A 59 3.36 -0.32 13.37
CA PHE A 59 2.40 0.41 14.23
C PHE A 59 2.75 1.89 14.40
N ARG A 60 3.56 2.47 13.49
CA ARG A 60 3.97 3.87 13.64
C ARG A 60 2.80 4.80 13.36
N LYS A 61 2.60 5.78 14.24
CA LYS A 61 1.60 6.84 14.06
C LYS A 61 1.90 7.70 12.84
N ILE A 62 0.88 8.01 12.05
CA ILE A 62 0.91 8.92 10.92
C ILE A 62 -0.15 9.99 11.06
N ARG A 63 0.08 11.14 10.43
CA ARG A 63 -0.89 12.22 10.35
C ARG A 63 -1.67 12.07 9.05
N PHE A 64 -2.90 11.62 9.14
CA PHE A 64 -3.80 11.46 8.00
C PHE A 64 -4.63 12.75 7.83
N ARG A 65 -4.81 13.20 6.59
CA ARG A 65 -5.63 14.37 6.28
C ARG A 65 -6.98 13.92 5.74
N ASN A 66 -8.05 14.22 6.47
CA ASN A 66 -9.42 14.11 6.01
C ASN A 66 -9.91 15.46 5.46
N HIS A 67 -11.15 15.47 4.98
CA HIS A 67 -11.86 16.69 4.63
C HIS A 67 -11.93 17.69 5.80
N ASP A 68 -12.17 17.19 7.02
CA ASP A 68 -12.43 18.01 8.21
C ASP A 68 -11.15 18.39 9.00
N GLY A 69 -9.98 17.95 8.56
CA GLY A 69 -8.72 18.28 9.22
C GLY A 69 -7.73 17.13 9.24
N PHE A 70 -6.99 17.01 10.35
CA PHE A 70 -5.97 15.98 10.53
C PHE A 70 -6.31 15.06 11.69
N GLU A 71 -6.16 13.77 11.45
CA GLU A 71 -6.30 12.72 12.46
C GLU A 71 -5.02 11.90 12.56
N ILE A 72 -4.87 11.20 13.68
CA ILE A 72 -3.79 10.24 13.86
C ILE A 72 -4.32 8.87 13.46
N LYS A 73 -3.60 8.22 12.53
CA LYS A 73 -3.78 6.83 12.14
C LYS A 73 -2.48 6.07 12.32
N HIS A 74 -2.47 4.77 12.06
CA HIS A 74 -1.28 3.94 12.08
C HIS A 74 -0.96 3.41 10.66
N VAL A 75 0.27 2.92 10.45
CA VAL A 75 0.69 2.43 9.12
C VAL A 75 -0.09 1.18 8.76
N ASP A 76 -0.16 0.19 9.64
CA ASP A 76 -0.97 -1.03 9.53
C ASP A 76 -2.44 -0.74 9.13
N GLU A 77 -3.08 0.25 9.74
CA GLU A 77 -4.44 0.69 9.36
C GLU A 77 -4.51 1.17 7.90
N ILE A 78 -3.50 1.91 7.41
CA ILE A 78 -3.45 2.33 6.01
C ILE A 78 -3.22 1.15 5.07
N ILE A 79 -2.37 0.20 5.47
CA ILE A 79 -2.12 -1.00 4.69
C ILE A 79 -3.38 -1.86 4.58
N GLU A 80 -4.16 -1.96 5.66
CA GLU A 80 -5.47 -2.61 5.63
C GLU A 80 -6.39 -1.95 4.60
N LYS A 81 -6.52 -0.62 4.65
CA LYS A 81 -7.33 0.13 3.70
C LYS A 81 -6.87 -0.04 2.26
N LEU A 82 -5.56 -0.09 2.01
CA LEU A 82 -5.03 -0.36 0.68
C LEU A 82 -5.45 -1.75 0.16
N LEU A 83 -5.52 -2.76 1.02
CA LEU A 83 -5.82 -4.13 0.59
C LEU A 83 -7.32 -4.39 0.43
N TRP A 84 -8.17 -3.73 1.23
CA TRP A 84 -9.57 -4.11 1.37
C TRP A 84 -10.59 -3.04 0.95
N ASP A 85 -10.22 -1.75 0.94
CA ASP A 85 -11.13 -0.68 0.52
C ASP A 85 -11.10 -0.48 -1.01
N GLU A 86 -12.17 0.09 -1.56
CA GLU A 86 -12.27 0.43 -2.98
C GLU A 86 -11.63 1.77 -3.35
N ASP A 87 -11.45 2.64 -2.37
CA ASP A 87 -10.83 3.95 -2.52
C ASP A 87 -9.99 4.31 -1.31
N LEU A 88 -8.90 5.03 -1.58
CA LEU A 88 -8.05 5.62 -0.57
C LEU A 88 -7.36 6.87 -1.15
N PHE A 89 -7.13 7.87 -0.31
CA PHE A 89 -6.54 9.15 -0.71
C PHE A 89 -7.26 9.78 -1.92
N ASP A 90 -8.60 9.79 -1.88
CA ASP A 90 -9.47 10.31 -2.94
C ASP A 90 -9.24 9.65 -4.32
N THR A 91 -8.66 8.46 -4.34
CA THR A 91 -8.31 7.71 -5.55
C THR A 91 -9.00 6.35 -5.52
N LYS A 92 -9.72 6.02 -6.60
CA LYS A 92 -10.28 4.68 -6.80
C LYS A 92 -9.17 3.68 -7.08
N LEU A 93 -9.10 2.62 -6.28
CA LEU A 93 -8.06 1.62 -6.38
C LEU A 93 -8.41 0.57 -7.45
N PRO A 94 -7.42 0.06 -8.22
CA PRO A 94 -7.64 -1.05 -9.14
C PRO A 94 -8.18 -2.28 -8.41
N ARG A 95 -9.04 -3.06 -9.07
CA ARG A 95 -9.61 -4.27 -8.44
C ARG A 95 -8.52 -5.30 -8.17
N LEU A 96 -8.51 -5.86 -6.95
CA LEU A 96 -7.69 -7.01 -6.60
C LEU A 96 -8.48 -8.30 -6.79
N ALA A 97 -7.80 -9.35 -7.21
CA ALA A 97 -8.35 -10.69 -7.13
C ALA A 97 -8.58 -11.07 -5.66
N ASN A 98 -9.67 -11.79 -5.38
CA ASN A 98 -9.99 -12.21 -4.02
C ASN A 98 -8.84 -13.07 -3.47
N ARG A 99 -8.35 -12.71 -2.27
CA ARG A 99 -7.26 -13.40 -1.60
C ARG A 99 -7.53 -14.91 -1.47
N THR A 100 -8.75 -15.31 -1.15
CA THR A 100 -9.12 -16.74 -1.01
C THR A 100 -8.94 -17.50 -2.32
N THR A 101 -9.24 -16.86 -3.45
CA THR A 101 -9.01 -17.43 -4.79
C THR A 101 -7.52 -17.57 -5.08
N LEU A 102 -6.70 -16.57 -4.71
CA LEU A 102 -5.25 -16.63 -4.89
C LEU A 102 -4.58 -17.72 -4.04
N ILE A 103 -5.14 -18.03 -2.86
CA ILE A 103 -4.71 -19.16 -2.03
C ILE A 103 -5.09 -20.49 -2.69
N SER A 104 -6.33 -20.61 -3.19
CA SER A 104 -6.80 -21.86 -3.79
C SER A 104 -6.03 -22.20 -5.07
N THR A 105 -5.64 -21.19 -5.85
CA THR A 105 -4.77 -21.33 -7.04
C THR A 105 -3.29 -21.48 -6.70
N ARG A 106 -2.91 -21.53 -5.41
CA ARG A 106 -1.53 -21.63 -4.92
C ARG A 106 -0.59 -20.50 -5.34
N GLN A 107 -1.15 -19.34 -5.68
CA GLN A 107 -0.37 -18.13 -5.99
C GLN A 107 0.03 -17.37 -4.73
N LEU A 108 -0.71 -17.53 -3.64
CA LEU A 108 -0.38 -16.98 -2.32
C LEU A 108 -0.43 -18.07 -1.23
N PRO A 109 0.48 -18.02 -0.25
CA PRO A 109 0.38 -18.88 0.93
C PRO A 109 -0.77 -18.43 1.84
N LYS A 110 -1.19 -19.36 2.72
CA LYS A 110 -2.03 -18.98 3.87
C LYS A 110 -1.23 -17.99 4.73
N ARG A 111 -1.91 -16.95 5.22
CA ARG A 111 -1.31 -15.98 6.13
C ARG A 111 -0.89 -16.72 7.41
N VAL A 112 0.32 -16.47 7.87
CA VAL A 112 0.74 -16.79 9.23
C VAL A 112 0.49 -15.53 10.04
N SER A 113 -0.38 -15.61 11.03
CA SER A 113 -0.70 -14.51 11.94
C SER A 113 0.27 -14.48 13.11
#